data_AF-A0A2P8CCR1-F1
#
_entry.id   AF-A0A2P8CCR1-F1
#
_cell.length_a   1.000
_cell.length_b   1.000
_cell.length_c   1.000
_cell.angle_alpha   90.00
_cell.angle_beta   90.00
_cell.angle_gamma   90.00
#
_symmetry.space_group_name_H-M   'P 1'
#
loop_
_entity.id
_entity.type
_entity.pdbx_description
1 polymer ?
#
loop_
_entity_poly.entity_id
_entity_poly.type
_entity_poly.pdbx_seq_one_letter_code
_entity_poly.pdbx_strand_id
1 'polypeptide(L)'
;MKRFNFITILFAGLFALFMTSCHNQEAIFPDYNYTTVYFAYQYPVRTIVLGDDIFDNTLDNEHKCEIYATMGGVYSNSKDISIDVNVDNNLCTNLFFDGDFASPIQAMPSDYYQLGANQIQLKQSLQGGVQIQLKDAFFADSKSLENTYVIPLRMTGVQNADSILSGVPKVDGALRGNLSDWDVQPKDFVLYCVKFINPWEAIYLRRGVDQITQGGETTTVVRHADYVENDQVVTMKTASLHTVKYPVTVVNASNTNETCTLLLTFDDNNNCTVSTETTGFTASGSGSFVKNGDKNSWGDKDRNVIYLDYTIDMSGKSYATKDTLVVRDRGVEMETFTPSYKAN
;
A
#
# COMPACT_ATOMS: atom_id res chain seq x y z
N MET A 1 50.16 -60.28 -35.28
CA MET A 1 49.42 -60.11 -34.00
C MET A 1 48.99 -58.65 -33.89
N LYS A 2 47.67 -58.39 -33.92
CA LYS A 2 47.10 -57.03 -33.86
C LYS A 2 47.29 -56.48 -32.44
N ARG A 3 48.00 -55.35 -32.31
CA ARG A 3 48.17 -54.63 -31.04
C ARG A 3 46.85 -53.95 -30.70
N PHE A 4 46.19 -54.41 -29.64
CA PHE A 4 45.07 -53.68 -29.05
C PHE A 4 45.62 -52.43 -28.35
N ASN A 5 45.22 -51.24 -28.83
CA ASN A 5 45.58 -49.97 -28.22
C ASN A 5 44.82 -49.80 -26.90
N PHE A 6 45.38 -50.34 -25.82
CA PHE A 6 44.87 -50.19 -24.46
C PHE A 6 44.73 -48.72 -24.01
N ILE A 7 45.46 -47.80 -24.65
CA ILE A 7 45.40 -46.36 -24.37
C ILE A 7 44.02 -45.76 -24.69
N THR A 8 43.34 -46.24 -25.73
CA THR A 8 42.04 -45.71 -26.14
C THR A 8 40.90 -46.15 -25.20
N ILE A 9 41.02 -47.35 -24.62
CA ILE A 9 40.07 -47.87 -23.61
C ILE A 9 40.26 -47.16 -22.27
N LEU A 10 41.51 -46.84 -21.91
CA LEU A 10 41.83 -46.10 -20.68
C LEU A 10 41.31 -44.65 -20.75
N PHE A 11 41.41 -44.00 -21.91
CA PHE A 11 40.89 -42.64 -22.12
C PHE A 11 39.35 -42.59 -22.17
N ALA A 12 38.69 -43.63 -22.73
CA ALA A 12 37.23 -43.73 -22.72
C ALA A 12 36.67 -43.98 -21.30
N GLY A 13 37.38 -44.76 -20.46
CA GLY A 13 37.03 -44.96 -19.06
C GLY A 13 37.23 -43.71 -18.18
N LEU A 14 38.25 -42.90 -18.48
CA LEU A 14 38.51 -41.66 -17.74
C LEU A 14 37.48 -40.56 -18.06
N PHE A 15 36.93 -40.54 -19.29
CA PHE A 15 35.91 -39.55 -19.69
C PHE A 15 34.52 -39.85 -19.10
N ALA A 16 34.20 -41.12 -18.81
CA ALA A 16 32.94 -41.51 -18.19
C ALA A 16 32.82 -41.12 -16.70
N LEU A 17 33.95 -40.89 -16.01
CA LEU A 17 33.99 -40.48 -14.60
C LEU A 17 33.75 -38.98 -14.39
N PHE A 18 33.77 -38.16 -15.46
CA PHE A 18 33.50 -36.72 -15.37
C PHE A 18 32.01 -36.34 -15.55
N MET A 19 31.13 -37.32 -15.84
CA MET A 19 29.69 -37.08 -16.04
C MET A 19 28.83 -37.39 -14.81
N THR A 20 29.42 -37.78 -13.68
CA THR A 20 28.70 -37.80 -12.40
C THR A 20 28.72 -36.39 -11.81
N SER A 21 27.98 -35.49 -12.44
CA SER A 21 27.50 -34.29 -11.76
C SER A 21 26.81 -34.75 -10.48
N CYS A 22 27.33 -34.35 -9.32
CA CYS A 22 26.57 -34.40 -8.09
C CYS A 22 25.32 -33.53 -8.32
N HIS A 23 24.20 -34.15 -8.68
CA HIS A 23 22.93 -33.54 -8.36
C HIS A 23 22.91 -33.42 -6.84
N ASN A 24 22.90 -32.19 -6.33
CA ASN A 24 22.52 -31.96 -4.95
C ASN A 24 21.11 -32.57 -4.82
N GLN A 25 21.03 -33.72 -4.16
CA GLN A 25 19.76 -34.33 -3.82
C GLN A 25 18.99 -33.28 -3.03
N GLU A 26 17.76 -32.94 -3.43
CA GLU A 26 16.94 -32.01 -2.66
C GLU A 26 16.90 -32.51 -1.23
N ALA A 27 17.33 -31.66 -0.30
CA ALA A 27 17.30 -31.98 1.11
C ALA A 27 15.84 -31.98 1.56
N ILE A 28 15.18 -33.13 1.45
CA ILE A 28 13.82 -33.34 1.94
C ILE A 28 13.93 -33.56 3.44
N PHE A 29 13.65 -32.52 4.21
CA PHE A 29 13.47 -32.62 5.65
C PHE A 29 12.05 -33.10 5.95
N PRO A 30 11.85 -33.97 6.95
CA PRO A 30 10.50 -34.35 7.36
C PRO A 30 9.76 -33.15 7.97
N ASP A 31 8.44 -33.18 7.87
CA ASP A 31 7.57 -32.25 8.58
C ASP A 31 7.83 -32.30 10.10
N TYR A 32 7.52 -31.21 10.79
CA TYR A 32 7.55 -31.18 12.24
C TYR A 32 6.40 -32.02 12.82
N ASN A 33 6.57 -32.51 14.04
CA ASN A 33 5.58 -33.38 14.67
C ASN A 33 4.22 -32.71 14.92
N TYR A 34 4.17 -31.39 14.94
CA TYR A 34 2.97 -30.60 15.24
C TYR A 34 2.80 -29.45 14.26
N THR A 35 1.55 -29.24 13.85
CA THR A 35 1.09 -28.13 13.03
C THR A 35 0.54 -27.00 13.89
N THR A 36 0.76 -25.76 13.46
CA THR A 36 0.23 -24.59 14.15
C THR A 36 -0.28 -23.57 13.14
N VAL A 37 -1.35 -22.85 13.47
CA VAL A 37 -1.89 -21.76 12.66
C VAL A 37 -1.66 -20.40 13.32
N TYR A 38 -1.43 -19.37 12.52
CA TYR A 38 -1.12 -18.02 13.01
C TYR A 38 -1.32 -16.93 11.96
N PHE A 39 -1.43 -15.68 12.41
CA PHE A 39 -1.27 -14.50 11.56
C PHE A 39 0.22 -14.17 11.41
N ALA A 40 0.72 -14.08 10.18
CA ALA A 40 2.15 -13.84 9.93
C ALA A 40 2.63 -12.48 10.46
N TYR A 41 1.78 -11.46 10.35
CA TYR A 41 1.99 -10.09 10.83
C TYR A 41 0.89 -9.71 11.82
N GLN A 42 1.28 -9.18 12.98
CA GLN A 42 0.35 -8.69 14.00
C GLN A 42 -0.10 -7.25 13.74
N TYR A 43 0.70 -6.45 13.03
CA TYR A 43 0.50 -5.01 12.84
C TYR A 43 0.72 -4.53 11.38
N PRO A 44 0.07 -5.15 10.38
CA PRO A 44 0.18 -4.70 8.99
C PRO A 44 -0.65 -3.42 8.75
N VAL A 45 -0.22 -2.61 7.78
CA VAL A 45 -1.01 -1.52 7.21
C VAL A 45 -1.39 -1.86 5.78
N ARG A 46 -2.69 -1.83 5.48
CA ARG A 46 -3.26 -2.02 4.15
C ARG A 46 -3.72 -0.68 3.60
N THR A 47 -3.05 -0.23 2.54
CA THR A 47 -3.55 0.85 1.70
C THR A 47 -4.43 0.26 0.61
N ILE A 48 -5.70 0.67 0.57
CA ILE A 48 -6.63 0.39 -0.53
C ILE A 48 -6.28 1.34 -1.67
N VAL A 49 -5.80 0.77 -2.78
CA VAL A 49 -5.32 1.55 -3.94
C VAL A 49 -6.42 1.59 -4.99
N LEU A 50 -7.24 2.63 -4.97
CA LEU A 50 -8.30 2.82 -5.97
C LEU A 50 -7.69 3.29 -7.30
N GLY A 51 -8.36 2.98 -8.41
CA GLY A 51 -7.96 3.35 -9.76
C GLY A 51 -7.02 2.33 -10.41
N ASP A 52 -6.20 2.80 -11.36
CA ASP A 52 -5.24 1.94 -12.06
C ASP A 52 -3.95 1.81 -11.24
N ASP A 53 -3.42 0.59 -11.13
CA ASP A 53 -2.12 0.31 -10.55
C ASP A 53 -1.34 -0.70 -11.41
N ILE A 54 -0.02 -0.79 -11.21
CA ILE A 54 0.85 -1.75 -11.88
C ILE A 54 0.69 -3.18 -11.33
N PHE A 55 0.15 -3.31 -10.12
CA PHE A 55 -0.21 -4.56 -9.48
C PHE A 55 -1.71 -4.82 -9.61
N ASP A 56 -2.12 -6.09 -9.45
CA ASP A 56 -3.54 -6.43 -9.42
C ASP A 56 -4.20 -5.86 -8.16
N ASN A 57 -5.02 -4.83 -8.36
CA ASN A 57 -5.81 -4.15 -7.33
C ASN A 57 -7.31 -4.32 -7.58
N THR A 58 -7.73 -5.43 -8.21
CA THR A 58 -9.15 -5.71 -8.49
C THR A 58 -10.00 -5.65 -7.22
N LEU A 59 -9.52 -6.26 -6.13
CA LEU A 59 -10.23 -6.21 -4.85
C LEU A 59 -10.34 -4.79 -4.30
N ASP A 60 -9.29 -3.99 -4.40
CA ASP A 60 -9.27 -2.60 -3.93
C ASP A 60 -10.34 -1.77 -4.65
N ASN A 61 -10.42 -1.91 -5.98
CA ASN A 61 -11.45 -1.27 -6.81
C ASN A 61 -12.88 -1.78 -6.52
N GLU A 62 -13.01 -2.98 -5.97
CA GLU A 62 -14.28 -3.51 -5.42
C GLU A 62 -14.53 -3.11 -3.96
N HIS A 63 -13.67 -2.25 -3.40
CA HIS A 63 -13.67 -1.84 -2.00
C HIS A 63 -13.50 -3.02 -1.04
N LYS A 64 -12.63 -3.97 -1.39
CA LYS A 64 -12.37 -5.20 -0.63
C LYS A 64 -10.89 -5.35 -0.31
N CYS A 65 -10.62 -6.09 0.76
CA CYS A 65 -9.30 -6.61 1.07
C CYS A 65 -9.42 -7.99 1.71
N GLU A 66 -8.30 -8.66 1.96
CA GLU A 66 -8.27 -9.97 2.60
C GLU A 66 -7.26 -9.99 3.75
N ILE A 67 -7.67 -10.59 4.86
CA ILE A 67 -6.82 -10.82 6.03
C ILE A 67 -6.41 -12.29 6.02
N TYR A 68 -5.11 -12.54 5.91
CA TYR A 68 -4.55 -13.88 5.71
C TYR A 68 -4.02 -14.51 7.00
N ALA A 69 -4.34 -15.79 7.18
CA ALA A 69 -3.68 -16.66 8.13
C ALA A 69 -2.83 -17.70 7.38
N THR A 70 -1.83 -18.24 8.08
CA THR A 70 -0.95 -19.29 7.55
C THR A 70 -0.79 -20.41 8.57
N MET A 71 -0.29 -21.56 8.11
CA MET A 71 0.16 -22.63 8.98
C MET A 71 1.68 -22.83 8.94
N GLY A 72 2.21 -23.41 10.01
CA GLY A 72 3.59 -23.86 10.12
C GLY A 72 3.68 -25.28 10.64
N GLY A 73 4.91 -25.82 10.68
CA GLY A 73 5.19 -27.19 11.09
C GLY A 73 5.17 -28.21 9.95
N VAL A 74 4.80 -27.81 8.73
CA VAL A 74 4.78 -28.66 7.54
C VAL A 74 5.32 -27.90 6.33
N TYR A 75 5.85 -28.63 5.34
CA TYR A 75 6.25 -28.09 4.04
C TYR A 75 5.09 -27.96 3.05
N SER A 76 4.00 -28.72 3.27
CA SER A 76 2.80 -28.67 2.45
C SER A 76 1.55 -28.99 3.27
N ASN A 77 0.39 -28.49 2.84
CA ASN A 77 -0.89 -28.78 3.49
C ASN A 77 -1.71 -29.74 2.63
N SER A 78 -2.00 -30.94 3.14
CA SER A 78 -2.88 -31.90 2.48
C SER A 78 -4.28 -31.98 3.12
N LYS A 79 -4.63 -31.04 4.00
CA LYS A 79 -5.89 -31.00 4.76
C LYS A 79 -6.65 -29.71 4.49
N ASP A 80 -7.96 -29.76 4.67
CA ASP A 80 -8.78 -28.55 4.76
C ASP A 80 -8.81 -28.11 6.24
N ILE A 81 -8.07 -27.04 6.54
CA ILE A 81 -7.97 -26.47 7.90
C ILE A 81 -8.93 -25.29 8.01
N SER A 82 -9.71 -25.27 9.09
CA SER A 82 -10.64 -24.19 9.41
C SER A 82 -10.20 -23.48 10.69
N ILE A 83 -10.05 -22.16 10.62
CA ILE A 83 -9.62 -21.31 11.73
C ILE A 83 -10.76 -20.36 12.08
N ASP A 84 -11.33 -20.49 13.27
CA ASP A 84 -12.36 -19.59 13.76
C ASP A 84 -11.74 -18.24 14.13
N VAL A 85 -12.35 -17.15 13.66
CA VAL A 85 -11.91 -15.78 13.93
C VAL A 85 -13.06 -14.91 14.41
N ASN A 86 -12.78 -14.03 15.36
CA ASN A 86 -13.71 -13.02 15.86
C ASN A 86 -13.06 -11.64 15.88
N VAL A 87 -13.89 -10.61 15.71
CA VAL A 87 -13.50 -9.22 15.99
C VAL A 87 -13.37 -9.03 17.50
N ASP A 88 -12.21 -8.56 17.95
CA ASP A 88 -11.92 -8.30 19.37
C ASP A 88 -11.39 -6.88 19.56
N ASN A 89 -12.31 -5.92 19.75
CA ASN A 89 -11.96 -4.50 19.89
C ASN A 89 -11.09 -4.20 21.11
N ASN A 90 -11.08 -5.08 22.13
CA ASN A 90 -10.23 -4.89 23.31
C ASN A 90 -8.74 -4.98 22.96
N LEU A 91 -8.38 -5.57 21.83
CA LEU A 91 -7.00 -5.61 21.34
C LEU A 91 -6.42 -4.20 21.07
N CYS A 92 -7.27 -3.18 20.87
CA CYS A 92 -6.83 -1.79 20.64
C CYS A 92 -6.62 -1.01 21.95
N THR A 93 -6.95 -1.59 23.10
CA THR A 93 -6.93 -0.88 24.39
C THR A 93 -5.53 -0.38 24.72
N ASN A 94 -5.40 0.91 25.03
CA ASN A 94 -4.16 1.57 25.41
C ASN A 94 -3.02 1.46 24.38
N LEU A 95 -3.34 1.24 23.11
CA LEU A 95 -2.37 1.21 22.02
C LEU A 95 -2.39 2.51 21.21
N PHE A 96 -1.20 2.96 20.85
CA PHE A 96 -0.96 4.19 20.09
C PHE A 96 0.00 3.91 18.94
N PHE A 97 -0.16 4.64 17.83
CA PHE A 97 0.77 4.57 16.69
C PHE A 97 2.11 5.27 16.99
N ASP A 98 2.16 6.12 18.02
CA ASP A 98 3.32 6.92 18.42
C ASP A 98 3.74 6.67 19.87
N GLY A 99 4.95 7.10 20.22
CA GLY A 99 5.52 6.93 21.56
C GLY A 99 5.15 8.03 22.56
N ASP A 100 4.59 9.15 22.10
CA ASP A 100 4.08 10.24 22.92
C ASP A 100 2.59 10.10 23.27
N PHE A 101 1.95 9.04 22.75
CA PHE A 101 0.57 8.67 23.03
C PHE A 101 -0.45 9.72 22.54
N ALA A 102 -0.17 10.34 21.39
CA ALA A 102 -1.03 11.34 20.76
C ALA A 102 -2.00 10.71 19.72
N SER A 103 -1.60 9.62 19.08
CA SER A 103 -2.35 8.96 18.00
C SER A 103 -2.86 7.59 18.43
N PRO A 104 -4.05 7.50 19.05
CA PRO A 104 -4.59 6.23 19.51
C PRO A 104 -4.96 5.32 18.34
N ILE A 105 -4.71 4.02 18.50
CA ILE A 105 -5.20 2.99 17.60
C ILE A 105 -6.70 2.78 17.87
N GLN A 106 -7.53 2.93 16.85
CA GLN A 106 -8.97 2.83 17.00
C GLN A 106 -9.49 1.58 16.31
N ALA A 107 -10.28 0.77 17.02
CA ALA A 107 -11.04 -0.29 16.38
C ALA A 107 -11.97 0.34 15.34
N MET A 108 -11.94 -0.18 14.12
CA MET A 108 -12.75 0.30 13.02
C MET A 108 -14.24 0.16 13.38
N PRO A 109 -15.07 1.20 13.18
CA PRO A 109 -16.52 1.12 13.39
C PRO A 109 -17.15 -0.05 12.62
N SER A 110 -18.13 -0.72 13.23
CA SER A 110 -18.73 -1.93 12.63
C SER A 110 -19.58 -1.64 11.37
N ASP A 111 -19.98 -0.40 11.17
CA ASP A 111 -20.66 0.09 9.97
C ASP A 111 -19.68 0.46 8.83
N TYR A 112 -18.37 0.41 9.05
CA TYR A 112 -17.35 0.72 8.04
C TYR A 112 -16.94 -0.50 7.21
N TYR A 113 -17.20 -1.70 7.71
CA TYR A 113 -16.82 -2.93 7.04
C TYR A 113 -17.79 -4.09 7.31
N GLN A 114 -17.58 -5.20 6.60
CA GLN A 114 -18.26 -6.47 6.81
C GLN A 114 -17.27 -7.61 6.58
N LEU A 115 -17.18 -8.55 7.52
CA LEU A 115 -16.48 -9.81 7.33
C LEU A 115 -17.28 -10.71 6.39
N GLY A 116 -16.62 -11.27 5.38
CA GLY A 116 -17.22 -12.25 4.47
C GLY A 116 -17.50 -13.61 5.13
N ALA A 117 -16.76 -13.94 6.20
CA ALA A 117 -16.94 -15.14 7.00
C ALA A 117 -16.39 -14.95 8.42
N ASN A 118 -16.78 -15.82 9.34
CA ASN A 118 -16.20 -15.94 10.69
C ASN A 118 -15.09 -17.01 10.78
N GLN A 119 -14.66 -17.52 9.63
CA GLN A 119 -13.62 -18.54 9.53
C GLN A 119 -12.66 -18.22 8.39
N ILE A 120 -11.37 -18.52 8.60
CA ILE A 120 -10.36 -18.56 7.54
C ILE A 120 -10.14 -20.03 7.16
N GLN A 121 -10.23 -20.33 5.87
CA GLN A 121 -10.09 -21.69 5.34
C GLN A 121 -8.78 -21.86 4.58
N LEU A 122 -7.95 -22.82 5.00
CA LEU A 122 -6.72 -23.25 4.34
C LEU A 122 -7.04 -24.53 3.56
N LYS A 123 -7.57 -24.37 2.33
CA LYS A 123 -8.03 -25.47 1.47
C LYS A 123 -6.86 -26.17 0.76
N GLN A 124 -6.19 -27.11 1.44
CA GLN A 124 -4.97 -27.77 0.93
C GLN A 124 -3.88 -26.75 0.50
N SER A 125 -3.89 -25.60 1.16
CA SER A 125 -2.96 -24.49 0.97
C SER A 125 -2.36 -24.13 2.32
N LEU A 126 -1.10 -23.67 2.33
CA LEU A 126 -0.44 -23.22 3.56
C LEU A 126 -1.06 -21.92 4.10
N GLN A 127 -1.77 -21.18 3.25
CA GLN A 127 -2.40 -19.90 3.59
C GLN A 127 -3.84 -19.84 3.11
N GLY A 128 -4.64 -19.06 3.82
CA GLY A 128 -6.03 -18.74 3.46
C GLY A 128 -6.38 -17.35 3.96
N GLY A 129 -7.39 -16.73 3.34
CA GLY A 129 -7.85 -15.38 3.67
C GLY A 129 -9.32 -15.36 4.08
N VAL A 130 -9.67 -14.36 4.88
CA VAL A 130 -11.06 -13.90 5.02
C VAL A 130 -11.21 -12.57 4.31
N GLN A 131 -12.20 -12.49 3.42
CA GLN A 131 -12.50 -11.26 2.71
C GLN A 131 -13.20 -10.26 3.63
N ILE A 132 -12.84 -8.99 3.46
CA ILE A 132 -13.43 -7.84 4.11
C ILE A 132 -14.04 -6.98 3.00
N GLN A 133 -15.32 -6.64 3.13
CA GLN A 133 -15.96 -5.60 2.33
C GLN A 133 -15.92 -4.29 3.11
N LEU A 134 -15.29 -3.25 2.55
CA LEU A 134 -15.36 -1.89 3.07
C LEU A 134 -16.62 -1.21 2.55
N LYS A 135 -17.23 -0.38 3.38
CA LYS A 135 -18.49 0.33 3.11
C LYS A 135 -18.22 1.81 2.89
N ASP A 136 -19.16 2.50 2.27
CA ASP A 136 -19.04 3.94 1.94
C ASP A 136 -18.71 4.81 3.16
N ALA A 137 -19.19 4.44 4.34
CA ALA A 137 -18.88 5.13 5.60
C ALA A 137 -17.37 5.19 5.90
N PHE A 138 -16.61 4.17 5.52
CA PHE A 138 -15.15 4.17 5.64
C PHE A 138 -14.52 5.24 4.73
N PHE A 139 -14.94 5.30 3.47
CA PHE A 139 -14.38 6.23 2.48
C PHE A 139 -14.84 7.68 2.69
N ALA A 140 -15.94 7.89 3.41
CA ALA A 140 -16.45 9.20 3.78
C ALA A 140 -15.73 9.83 4.99
N ASP A 141 -15.05 9.03 5.82
CA ASP A 141 -14.30 9.53 6.98
C ASP A 141 -12.88 9.96 6.58
N SER A 142 -12.53 11.22 6.85
CA SER A 142 -11.21 11.77 6.56
C SER A 142 -10.08 11.11 7.35
N LYS A 143 -10.38 10.46 8.48
CA LYS A 143 -9.40 9.69 9.25
C LYS A 143 -8.98 8.39 8.57
N SER A 144 -9.77 7.90 7.61
CA SER A 144 -9.45 6.71 6.79
C SER A 144 -8.36 6.98 5.75
N LEU A 145 -7.88 8.22 5.64
CA LEU A 145 -6.73 8.58 4.81
C LEU A 145 -5.39 8.32 5.52
N GLU A 146 -5.43 8.17 6.84
CA GLU A 146 -4.25 8.04 7.70
C GLU A 146 -4.33 6.75 8.53
N ASN A 147 -3.23 6.39 9.18
CA ASN A 147 -3.21 5.26 10.10
C ASN A 147 -4.03 5.61 11.35
N THR A 148 -5.31 5.19 11.36
CA THR A 148 -6.24 5.43 12.47
C THR A 148 -7.01 4.16 12.83
N TYR A 149 -7.72 3.61 11.84
CA TYR A 149 -8.64 2.50 12.05
C TYR A 149 -7.98 1.16 11.78
N VAL A 150 -8.21 0.19 12.66
CA VAL A 150 -7.78 -1.20 12.50
C VAL A 150 -8.97 -2.15 12.55
N ILE A 151 -8.91 -3.25 11.82
CA ILE A 151 -9.81 -4.39 11.99
C ILE A 151 -9.10 -5.38 12.93
N PRO A 152 -9.50 -5.46 14.22
CA PRO A 152 -8.80 -6.29 15.19
C PRO A 152 -9.38 -7.71 15.19
N LEU A 153 -8.69 -8.66 14.56
CA LEU A 153 -9.11 -10.06 14.54
C LEU A 153 -8.29 -10.91 15.51
N ARG A 154 -8.96 -11.88 16.13
CA ARG A 154 -8.34 -12.91 16.98
C ARG A 154 -8.81 -14.30 16.56
N MET A 155 -7.88 -15.24 16.48
CA MET A 155 -8.18 -16.66 16.33
C MET A 155 -8.73 -17.23 17.64
N THR A 156 -9.84 -17.95 17.57
CA THR A 156 -10.54 -18.50 18.74
C THR A 156 -10.65 -20.01 18.75
N GLY A 157 -10.42 -20.66 17.61
CA GLY A 157 -10.52 -22.11 17.45
C GLY A 157 -9.86 -22.57 16.15
N VAL A 158 -9.45 -23.83 16.10
CA VAL A 158 -8.90 -24.44 14.89
C VAL A 158 -9.38 -25.89 14.76
N GLN A 159 -9.65 -26.30 13.52
CA GLN A 159 -9.98 -27.66 13.16
C GLN A 159 -8.97 -28.18 12.13
N ASN A 160 -8.60 -29.45 12.26
CA ASN A 160 -7.64 -30.15 11.39
C ASN A 160 -6.18 -29.64 11.41
N ALA A 161 -5.83 -28.82 12.41
CA ALA A 161 -4.46 -28.53 12.82
C ALA A 161 -4.33 -28.73 14.35
N ASP A 162 -3.11 -28.88 14.86
CA ASP A 162 -2.91 -29.25 16.27
C ASP A 162 -3.11 -28.08 17.25
N SER A 163 -2.81 -26.85 16.82
CA SER A 163 -2.85 -25.68 17.72
C SER A 163 -2.94 -24.33 17.00
N ILE A 164 -3.30 -23.29 17.74
CA ILE A 164 -3.08 -21.88 17.40
C ILE A 164 -1.81 -21.39 18.10
N LEU A 165 -1.00 -20.57 17.44
CA LEU A 165 0.23 -20.01 18.02
C LEU A 165 -0.07 -18.85 18.99
N SER A 166 -0.68 -19.16 20.12
CA SER A 166 -1.17 -18.20 21.14
C SER A 166 -0.10 -17.67 22.11
N GLY A 167 1.18 -17.96 21.88
CA GLY A 167 2.28 -17.46 22.72
C GLY A 167 2.35 -18.11 24.11
N VAL A 168 3.28 -17.61 24.92
CA VAL A 168 3.50 -18.04 26.32
C VAL A 168 3.47 -16.81 27.23
N PRO A 169 2.44 -16.64 28.06
CA PRO A 169 2.33 -15.49 28.95
C PRO A 169 3.26 -15.63 30.17
N LYS A 170 3.78 -14.51 30.67
CA LYS A 170 4.53 -14.39 31.93
C LYS A 170 3.62 -14.15 33.13
N VAL A 171 2.41 -13.66 32.87
CA VAL A 171 1.44 -13.26 33.89
C VAL A 171 0.03 -13.72 33.50
N ASP A 172 -0.80 -13.97 34.51
CA ASP A 172 -2.23 -14.21 34.28
C ASP A 172 -2.88 -12.94 33.71
N GLY A 173 -3.72 -13.10 32.68
CA GLY A 173 -4.39 -11.97 32.05
C GLY A 173 -3.52 -11.12 31.13
N ALA A 174 -2.38 -11.65 30.66
CA ALA A 174 -1.47 -10.99 29.71
C ALA A 174 -2.21 -10.33 28.53
N LEU A 175 -1.91 -9.05 28.30
CA LEU A 175 -2.51 -8.28 27.20
C LEU A 175 -1.66 -8.45 25.94
N ARG A 176 -2.29 -8.83 24.82
CA ARG A 176 -1.58 -9.07 23.53
C ARG A 176 -0.79 -7.86 23.04
N GLY A 177 -1.31 -6.66 23.28
CA GLY A 177 -0.65 -5.40 22.93
C GLY A 177 0.48 -4.99 23.89
N ASN A 178 0.58 -5.62 25.07
CA ASN A 178 1.65 -5.33 26.03
C ASN A 178 2.76 -6.39 25.92
N LEU A 179 3.78 -6.09 25.12
CA LEU A 179 4.85 -7.04 24.79
C LEU A 179 5.59 -7.59 26.03
N SER A 180 5.65 -6.83 27.12
CA SER A 180 6.33 -7.26 28.35
C SER A 180 5.64 -8.42 29.06
N ASP A 181 4.36 -8.65 28.80
CA ASP A 181 3.56 -9.70 29.44
C ASP A 181 3.86 -11.10 28.88
N TRP A 182 4.71 -11.21 27.86
CA TRP A 182 4.92 -12.45 27.10
C TRP A 182 6.38 -12.89 27.12
N ASP A 183 6.59 -14.20 27.29
CA ASP A 183 7.88 -14.87 27.09
C ASP A 183 8.05 -15.23 25.60
N VAL A 184 7.00 -15.81 25.03
CA VAL A 184 6.85 -16.01 23.58
C VAL A 184 5.67 -15.18 23.10
N GLN A 185 5.91 -14.29 22.14
CA GLN A 185 4.88 -13.39 21.61
C GLN A 185 3.75 -14.18 20.93
N PRO A 186 2.48 -13.83 21.16
CA PRO A 186 1.35 -14.47 20.51
C PRO A 186 1.24 -14.02 19.06
N LYS A 187 0.91 -14.96 18.17
CA LYS A 187 0.58 -14.70 16.76
C LYS A 187 -0.85 -15.08 16.41
N ASP A 188 -1.71 -15.15 17.42
CA ASP A 188 -3.13 -15.50 17.33
C ASP A 188 -4.04 -14.30 17.07
N PHE A 189 -3.49 -13.12 16.85
CA PHE A 189 -4.23 -11.89 16.56
C PHE A 189 -3.56 -11.05 15.46
N VAL A 190 -4.35 -10.12 14.91
CA VAL A 190 -3.89 -9.09 13.98
C VAL A 190 -4.69 -7.80 14.21
N LEU A 191 -3.98 -6.68 14.24
CA LEU A 191 -4.54 -5.33 14.16
C LEU A 191 -4.31 -4.83 12.74
N TYR A 192 -5.26 -5.13 11.85
CA TYR A 192 -5.12 -4.86 10.42
C TYR A 192 -5.49 -3.40 10.14
N CYS A 193 -4.51 -2.50 10.12
CA CYS A 193 -4.75 -1.08 9.86
C CYS A 193 -5.15 -0.89 8.39
N VAL A 194 -6.18 -0.10 8.13
CA VAL A 194 -6.67 0.15 6.77
C VAL A 194 -6.74 1.65 6.52
N LYS A 195 -6.15 2.08 5.40
CA LYS A 195 -6.31 3.40 4.81
C LYS A 195 -6.58 3.28 3.31
N PHE A 196 -6.89 4.38 2.64
CA PHE A 196 -7.05 4.35 1.18
C PHE A 196 -6.39 5.54 0.49
N ILE A 197 -6.08 5.35 -0.79
CA ILE A 197 -5.76 6.42 -1.71
C ILE A 197 -6.74 6.39 -2.88
N ASN A 198 -7.16 7.57 -3.35
CA ASN A 198 -8.09 7.67 -4.47
C ASN A 198 -7.37 7.44 -5.82
N PRO A 199 -8.10 7.35 -6.95
CA PRO A 199 -7.52 7.09 -8.27
C PRO A 199 -6.44 8.07 -8.75
N TRP A 200 -6.37 9.28 -8.19
CA TRP A 200 -5.52 10.36 -8.68
C TRP A 200 -4.37 10.71 -7.72
N GLU A 201 -4.30 10.09 -6.54
CA GLU A 201 -3.09 10.16 -5.72
C GLU A 201 -1.96 9.37 -6.41
N ALA A 202 -0.89 10.09 -6.73
CA ALA A 202 0.30 9.55 -7.36
C ALA A 202 1.47 10.55 -7.25
N ILE A 203 2.64 10.10 -7.70
CA ILE A 203 3.78 10.94 -8.04
C ILE A 203 3.74 11.18 -9.55
N TYR A 204 3.87 12.44 -9.95
CA TYR A 204 3.73 12.92 -11.32
C TYR A 204 5.00 13.59 -11.83
N LEU A 205 5.19 13.54 -13.14
CA LEU A 205 6.16 14.30 -13.91
C LEU A 205 5.43 15.48 -14.56
N ARG A 206 5.75 16.70 -14.13
CA ARG A 206 5.05 17.93 -14.46
C ARG A 206 5.83 18.76 -15.47
N ARG A 207 5.16 19.09 -16.58
CA ARG A 207 5.56 20.13 -17.53
C ARG A 207 4.40 21.07 -17.81
N GLY A 208 4.68 22.28 -18.24
CA GLY A 208 3.64 23.27 -18.45
C GLY A 208 4.16 24.65 -18.83
N VAL A 209 3.22 25.58 -18.90
CA VAL A 209 3.48 26.99 -19.20
C VAL A 209 2.72 27.85 -18.20
N ASP A 210 3.41 28.83 -17.63
CA ASP A 210 2.85 29.83 -16.73
C ASP A 210 2.84 31.19 -17.43
N GLN A 211 1.70 31.87 -17.44
CA GLN A 211 1.54 33.28 -17.78
C GLN A 211 1.41 34.06 -16.48
N ILE A 212 2.48 34.73 -16.09
CA ILE A 212 2.62 35.39 -14.79
C ILE A 212 2.39 36.88 -14.96
N THR A 213 1.34 37.41 -14.36
CA THR A 213 0.98 38.83 -14.43
C THR A 213 1.29 39.54 -13.11
N GLN A 214 2.06 40.62 -13.18
CA GLN A 214 2.40 41.48 -12.04
C GLN A 214 2.45 42.94 -12.50
N GLY A 215 1.76 43.84 -11.78
CA GLY A 215 1.78 45.28 -12.11
C GLY A 215 1.24 45.63 -13.51
N GLY A 216 0.45 44.76 -14.13
CA GLY A 216 -0.09 44.93 -15.48
C GLY A 216 0.80 44.37 -16.61
N GLU A 217 2.00 43.88 -16.30
CA GLU A 217 2.87 43.18 -17.24
C GLU A 217 2.73 41.66 -17.10
N THR A 218 2.74 40.94 -18.22
CA THR A 218 2.70 39.47 -18.24
C THR A 218 4.02 38.91 -18.77
N THR A 219 4.57 37.94 -18.06
CA THR A 219 5.75 37.17 -18.47
C THR A 219 5.40 35.70 -18.65
N THR A 220 6.07 35.02 -19.57
CA THR A 220 5.86 33.59 -19.82
C THR A 220 7.02 32.79 -19.26
N VAL A 221 6.72 31.75 -18.48
CA VAL A 221 7.68 30.74 -18.03
C VAL A 221 7.28 29.40 -18.62
N VAL A 222 8.22 28.72 -19.30
CA VAL A 222 8.02 27.38 -19.85
C VAL A 222 8.78 26.38 -18.99
N ARG A 223 8.08 25.39 -18.48
CA ARG A 223 8.62 24.26 -17.71
C ARG A 223 8.52 23.01 -18.57
N HIS A 224 9.59 22.63 -19.26
CA HIS A 224 9.61 21.45 -20.12
C HIS A 224 11.05 20.97 -20.27
N ALA A 225 11.36 19.76 -19.82
CA ALA A 225 12.66 19.15 -20.05
C ALA A 225 12.74 18.49 -21.43
N ASP A 226 13.95 18.19 -21.91
CA ASP A 226 14.12 17.48 -23.19
C ASP A 226 13.56 16.05 -23.15
N TYR A 227 13.47 15.45 -21.96
CA TYR A 227 12.97 14.10 -21.72
C TYR A 227 11.94 14.13 -20.59
N VAL A 228 10.83 13.38 -20.74
CA VAL A 228 9.72 13.36 -19.76
C VAL A 228 10.22 12.90 -18.39
N GLU A 229 11.16 11.95 -18.34
CA GLU A 229 11.81 11.46 -17.10
C GLU A 229 12.46 12.58 -16.27
N ASN A 230 12.83 13.69 -16.92
CA ASN A 230 13.50 14.83 -16.30
C ASN A 230 12.55 16.01 -16.04
N ASP A 231 11.25 15.87 -16.34
CA ASP A 231 10.24 16.85 -15.95
C ASP A 231 10.15 16.95 -14.41
N GLN A 232 9.55 18.04 -13.91
CA GLN A 232 9.49 18.30 -12.49
C GLN A 232 8.70 17.21 -11.75
N VAL A 233 9.31 16.55 -10.78
CA VAL A 233 8.59 15.59 -9.91
C VAL A 233 7.70 16.35 -8.94
N VAL A 234 6.41 16.04 -8.92
CA VAL A 234 5.44 16.57 -7.96
C VAL A 234 4.58 15.45 -7.39
N THR A 235 4.09 15.62 -6.17
CA THR A 235 3.26 14.60 -5.49
C THR A 235 1.89 15.18 -5.20
N MET A 236 0.85 14.39 -5.47
CA MET A 236 -0.51 14.69 -5.03
C MET A 236 -0.94 13.69 -3.96
N LYS A 237 -1.77 14.14 -3.02
CA LYS A 237 -2.27 13.32 -1.91
C LYS A 237 -3.79 13.33 -1.85
N THR A 238 -4.39 12.22 -1.48
CA THR A 238 -5.83 12.08 -1.34
C THR A 238 -6.33 13.03 -0.26
N ALA A 239 -7.42 13.73 -0.56
CA ALA A 239 -8.15 14.58 0.38
C ALA A 239 -9.55 14.04 0.66
N SER A 240 -10.12 13.31 -0.31
CA SER A 240 -11.38 12.58 -0.21
C SER A 240 -11.43 11.55 -1.34
N LEU A 241 -12.52 10.78 -1.42
CA LEU A 241 -12.76 9.83 -2.51
C LEU A 241 -12.65 10.46 -3.91
N HIS A 242 -13.00 11.75 -4.05
CA HIS A 242 -13.03 12.47 -5.32
C HIS A 242 -12.03 13.62 -5.41
N THR A 243 -11.27 13.92 -4.36
CA THR A 243 -10.41 15.10 -4.31
C THR A 243 -8.98 14.75 -3.97
N VAL A 244 -8.02 15.35 -4.66
CA VAL A 244 -6.60 15.36 -4.28
C VAL A 244 -6.12 16.76 -3.94
N LYS A 245 -5.17 16.83 -3.00
CA LYS A 245 -4.34 18.00 -2.70
C LYS A 245 -3.12 18.00 -3.61
N TYR A 246 -2.92 19.09 -4.32
CA TYR A 246 -1.78 19.35 -5.19
C TYR A 246 -1.05 20.62 -4.74
N PRO A 247 0.05 20.49 -3.97
CA PRO A 247 0.85 21.63 -3.54
C PRO A 247 1.64 22.23 -4.72
N VAL A 248 1.39 23.50 -5.03
CA VAL A 248 2.09 24.25 -6.08
C VAL A 248 2.88 25.40 -5.46
N THR A 249 4.19 25.39 -5.65
CA THR A 249 5.05 26.51 -5.26
C THR A 249 4.97 27.63 -6.30
N VAL A 250 4.72 28.84 -5.83
CA VAL A 250 4.64 30.08 -6.61
C VAL A 250 5.51 31.16 -5.97
N VAL A 251 5.95 32.15 -6.75
CA VAL A 251 6.74 33.28 -6.26
C VAL A 251 5.83 34.48 -6.05
N ASN A 252 5.75 35.01 -4.83
CA ASN A 252 4.93 36.18 -4.52
C ASN A 252 5.50 37.49 -5.13
N ALA A 253 4.82 38.62 -4.90
CA ALA A 253 5.25 39.93 -5.41
C ALA A 253 6.58 40.43 -4.80
N SER A 254 6.99 39.89 -3.66
CA SER A 254 8.24 40.21 -2.95
C SER A 254 9.39 39.25 -3.28
N ASN A 255 9.23 38.40 -4.30
CA ASN A 255 10.21 37.37 -4.70
C ASN A 255 10.47 36.27 -3.66
N THR A 256 9.47 35.95 -2.83
CA THR A 256 9.51 34.83 -1.89
C THR A 256 8.67 33.67 -2.41
N ASN A 257 9.17 32.45 -2.23
CA ASN A 257 8.40 31.24 -2.52
C ASN A 257 7.28 31.05 -1.49
N GLU A 258 6.07 30.82 -1.97
CA GLU A 258 4.92 30.43 -1.19
C GLU A 258 4.28 29.19 -1.82
N THR A 259 3.53 28.42 -1.04
CA THR A 259 2.85 27.22 -1.52
C THR A 259 1.35 27.45 -1.51
N CYS A 260 0.72 27.34 -2.68
CA CYS A 260 -0.72 27.24 -2.83
C CYS A 260 -1.08 25.75 -3.00
N THR A 261 -1.81 25.17 -2.05
CA THR A 261 -2.33 23.82 -2.18
C THR A 261 -3.64 23.85 -2.95
N LEU A 262 -3.60 23.41 -4.20
CA LEU A 262 -4.78 23.25 -5.03
C LEU A 262 -5.56 22.01 -4.59
N LEU A 263 -6.89 22.09 -4.67
CA LEU A 263 -7.79 20.96 -4.57
C LEU A 263 -8.30 20.64 -5.97
N LEU A 264 -8.01 19.43 -6.44
CA LEU A 264 -8.53 18.93 -7.71
C LEU A 264 -9.66 17.95 -7.40
N THR A 265 -10.90 18.32 -7.73
CA THR A 265 -12.08 17.49 -7.47
C THR A 265 -12.60 16.91 -8.76
N PHE A 266 -12.61 15.58 -8.86
CA PHE A 266 -12.93 14.82 -10.06
C PHE A 266 -14.38 14.32 -10.07
N ASP A 267 -14.98 14.34 -11.27
CA ASP A 267 -16.25 13.68 -11.55
C ASP A 267 -16.05 12.23 -12.04
N ASP A 268 -17.15 11.50 -12.23
CA ASP A 268 -17.15 10.11 -12.69
C ASP A 268 -16.61 9.95 -14.13
N ASN A 269 -16.54 11.04 -14.90
CA ASN A 269 -15.99 11.07 -16.25
C ASN A 269 -14.50 11.48 -16.27
N ASN A 270 -13.86 11.57 -15.11
CA ASN A 270 -12.48 12.02 -14.93
C ASN A 270 -12.21 13.48 -15.33
N ASN A 271 -13.23 14.34 -15.40
CA ASN A 271 -12.99 15.79 -15.45
C ASN A 271 -12.81 16.32 -14.03
N CYS A 272 -11.97 17.33 -13.85
CA CYS A 272 -11.80 17.96 -12.54
C CYS A 272 -12.03 19.47 -12.56
N THR A 273 -12.48 19.99 -11.43
CA THR A 273 -12.43 21.42 -11.10
C THR A 273 -11.24 21.71 -10.19
N VAL A 274 -10.69 22.92 -10.28
CA VAL A 274 -9.58 23.40 -9.45
C VAL A 274 -10.10 24.44 -8.47
N SER A 275 -9.73 24.30 -7.19
CA SER A 275 -9.97 25.30 -6.14
C SER A 275 -8.79 25.35 -5.16
N THR A 276 -8.85 26.18 -4.12
CA THR A 276 -7.87 26.22 -3.03
C THR A 276 -8.52 26.68 -1.73
N GLU A 277 -8.03 26.16 -0.61
CA GLU A 277 -8.34 26.66 0.75
C GLU A 277 -7.11 27.31 1.39
N THR A 278 -6.02 27.48 0.62
CA THR A 278 -4.79 28.09 1.14
C THR A 278 -5.02 29.58 1.38
N THR A 279 -4.85 30.01 2.64
CA THR A 279 -5.04 31.42 3.01
C THR A 279 -4.11 32.33 2.21
N GLY A 280 -4.65 33.41 1.65
CA GLY A 280 -3.91 34.37 0.82
C GLY A 280 -3.95 34.08 -0.69
N PHE A 281 -4.55 32.97 -1.10
CA PHE A 281 -4.71 32.58 -2.50
C PHE A 281 -6.18 32.45 -2.90
N THR A 282 -6.47 32.70 -4.17
CA THR A 282 -7.65 32.16 -4.85
C THR A 282 -7.20 31.34 -6.03
N ALA A 283 -7.90 30.23 -6.31
CA ALA A 283 -7.60 29.39 -7.45
C ALA A 283 -8.90 28.93 -8.10
N SER A 284 -8.88 28.84 -9.43
CA SER A 284 -10.00 28.34 -10.23
C SER A 284 -9.48 27.73 -11.51
N GLY A 285 -10.20 26.79 -12.09
CA GLY A 285 -9.77 26.15 -13.32
C GLY A 285 -10.47 24.82 -13.54
N SER A 286 -9.99 24.12 -14.55
CA SER A 286 -10.51 22.81 -14.94
C SER A 286 -9.40 21.91 -15.45
N GLY A 287 -9.71 20.63 -15.55
CA GLY A 287 -8.81 19.65 -16.13
C GLY A 287 -9.49 18.32 -16.38
N SER A 288 -8.68 17.35 -16.79
CA SER A 288 -9.14 15.97 -16.94
C SER A 288 -8.00 14.98 -16.73
N PHE A 289 -8.33 13.82 -16.17
CA PHE A 289 -7.45 12.66 -16.12
C PHE A 289 -7.76 11.75 -17.31
N VAL A 290 -6.74 11.47 -18.12
CA VAL A 290 -6.84 10.66 -19.33
C VAL A 290 -5.98 9.42 -19.19
N LYS A 291 -6.65 8.26 -19.16
CA LYS A 291 -5.95 6.97 -19.16
C LYS A 291 -5.16 6.79 -20.45
N ASN A 292 -3.89 6.41 -20.35
CA ASN A 292 -2.98 6.28 -21.49
C ASN A 292 -2.97 7.53 -22.39
N GLY A 293 -3.18 8.72 -21.83
CA GLY A 293 -3.33 9.96 -22.57
C GLY A 293 -2.01 10.58 -23.03
N ASP A 294 -0.90 10.31 -22.34
CA ASP A 294 0.44 10.73 -22.77
C ASP A 294 1.08 9.60 -23.58
N LYS A 295 1.17 9.78 -24.89
CA LYS A 295 1.56 8.73 -25.84
C LYS A 295 3.07 8.62 -25.98
N ASN A 296 3.58 7.38 -26.03
CA ASN A 296 5.03 7.11 -26.14
C ASN A 296 5.85 7.95 -25.13
N SER A 297 5.38 7.97 -23.88
CA SER A 297 5.96 8.74 -22.80
C SER A 297 7.21 8.04 -22.23
N TRP A 298 7.54 8.34 -20.98
CA TRP A 298 8.71 7.79 -20.31
C TRP A 298 8.73 6.25 -20.31
N GLY A 299 9.90 5.72 -20.66
CA GLY A 299 10.11 4.29 -20.89
C GLY A 299 9.34 3.70 -22.07
N ASP A 300 9.08 4.50 -23.11
CA ASP A 300 8.41 4.11 -24.37
C ASP A 300 7.02 3.49 -24.17
N LYS A 301 6.27 3.99 -23.18
CA LYS A 301 4.93 3.50 -22.84
C LYS A 301 3.92 4.63 -22.82
N ASP A 302 2.69 4.32 -23.20
CA ASP A 302 1.57 5.22 -22.92
C ASP A 302 1.37 5.33 -21.41
N ARG A 303 1.09 6.56 -20.93
CA ARG A 303 0.93 6.84 -19.50
C ARG A 303 -0.36 7.58 -19.22
N ASN A 304 -0.91 7.29 -18.05
CA ASN A 304 -1.99 8.08 -17.48
C ASN A 304 -1.49 9.50 -17.22
N VAL A 305 -2.35 10.49 -17.45
CA VAL A 305 -1.95 11.91 -17.41
C VAL A 305 -3.11 12.79 -16.96
N ILE A 306 -2.81 13.84 -16.21
CA ILE A 306 -3.74 14.93 -15.94
C ILE A 306 -3.36 16.14 -16.79
N TYR A 307 -4.33 16.70 -17.50
CA TYR A 307 -4.21 18.00 -18.15
C TYR A 307 -4.97 19.04 -17.33
N LEU A 308 -4.31 20.14 -16.95
CA LEU A 308 -4.91 21.23 -16.19
C LEU A 308 -4.79 22.57 -16.93
N ASP A 309 -5.84 23.40 -16.83
CA ASP A 309 -5.87 24.80 -17.21
C ASP A 309 -6.50 25.59 -16.06
N TYR A 310 -5.68 26.36 -15.34
CA TYR A 310 -6.08 26.97 -14.07
C TYR A 310 -5.36 28.28 -13.79
N THR A 311 -5.97 29.08 -12.93
CA THR A 311 -5.42 30.34 -12.43
C THR A 311 -5.16 30.25 -10.94
N ILE A 312 -4.04 30.81 -10.49
CA ILE A 312 -3.77 31.13 -9.08
C ILE A 312 -3.60 32.65 -8.98
N ASP A 313 -4.41 33.29 -8.15
CA ASP A 313 -4.27 34.70 -7.81
C ASP A 313 -3.80 34.85 -6.35
N MET A 314 -2.94 35.83 -6.13
CA MET A 314 -2.45 36.25 -4.82
C MET A 314 -2.27 37.77 -4.80
N SER A 315 -1.91 38.34 -3.65
CA SER A 315 -1.71 39.79 -3.54
C SER A 315 -0.68 40.31 -4.55
N GLY A 316 -1.15 41.14 -5.50
CA GLY A 316 -0.33 41.81 -6.51
C GLY A 316 0.22 40.91 -7.63
N LYS A 317 -0.19 39.63 -7.72
CA LYS A 317 0.34 38.71 -8.73
C LYS A 317 -0.65 37.61 -9.10
N SER A 318 -0.66 37.20 -10.36
CA SER A 318 -1.53 36.15 -10.89
C SER A 318 -0.75 35.19 -11.80
N TYR A 319 -1.12 33.91 -11.80
CA TYR A 319 -0.53 32.84 -12.59
C TYR A 319 -1.64 32.14 -13.37
N ALA A 320 -1.71 32.31 -14.68
CA ALA A 320 -2.52 31.46 -15.55
C ALA A 320 -1.64 30.32 -16.08
N THR A 321 -1.96 29.09 -15.69
CA THR A 321 -1.09 27.92 -15.82
C THR A 321 -1.76 26.83 -16.64
N LYS A 322 -1.01 26.25 -17.57
CA LYS A 322 -1.37 24.99 -18.23
C LYS A 322 -0.35 23.93 -17.86
N ASP A 323 -0.80 22.86 -17.23
CA ASP A 323 0.04 21.74 -16.81
C ASP A 323 -0.35 20.44 -17.51
N THR A 324 0.67 19.64 -17.79
CA THR A 324 0.58 18.22 -18.11
C THR A 324 1.32 17.47 -17.02
N LEU A 325 0.61 16.57 -16.34
CA LEU A 325 1.07 15.83 -15.17
C LEU A 325 1.01 14.34 -15.49
N VAL A 326 2.13 13.78 -15.92
CA VAL A 326 2.21 12.37 -16.33
C VAL A 326 2.44 11.50 -15.10
N VAL A 327 1.64 10.46 -14.90
CA VAL A 327 1.82 9.53 -13.78
C VAL A 327 3.18 8.83 -13.90
N ARG A 328 3.97 8.91 -12.83
CA ARG A 328 5.21 8.16 -12.68
C ARG A 328 4.96 6.85 -11.95
N ASP A 329 4.37 6.94 -10.76
CA ASP A 329 4.04 5.80 -9.91
C ASP A 329 3.02 6.20 -8.83
N ARG A 330 2.36 5.22 -8.20
CA ARG A 330 1.35 5.46 -7.15
C ARG A 330 1.96 5.78 -5.78
N GLY A 331 3.27 5.62 -5.59
CA GLY A 331 3.96 5.88 -4.32
C GLY A 331 3.47 5.03 -3.14
N VAL A 332 2.99 3.81 -3.40
CA VAL A 332 2.51 2.87 -2.37
C VAL A 332 3.59 1.83 -2.10
N GLU A 333 3.92 1.65 -0.83
CA GLU A 333 4.92 0.71 -0.35
C GLU A 333 4.34 -0.22 0.72
N MET A 334 5.00 -1.34 0.99
CA MET A 334 4.64 -2.21 2.10
C MET A 334 4.86 -1.46 3.42
N GLU A 335 3.85 -1.50 4.30
CA GLU A 335 3.90 -0.80 5.58
C GLU A 335 3.44 -1.70 6.73
N THR A 336 4.12 -1.56 7.86
CA THR A 336 3.78 -2.16 9.15
C THR A 336 3.97 -1.11 10.24
N PHE A 337 3.24 -1.19 11.33
CA PHE A 337 3.44 -0.32 12.49
C PHE A 337 3.91 -1.11 13.72
N THR A 338 4.53 -0.42 14.67
CA THR A 338 4.84 -0.98 15.99
C THR A 338 4.09 -0.15 17.02
N PRO A 339 3.04 -0.70 17.66
CA PRO A 339 2.27 0.08 18.61
C PRO A 339 3.05 0.35 19.89
N SER A 340 2.82 1.53 20.48
CA SER A 340 3.23 1.83 21.84
C SER A 340 2.09 1.52 22.80
N TYR A 341 2.40 0.84 23.90
CA TYR A 341 1.44 0.53 24.95
C TYR A 341 1.56 1.54 26.09
N LYS A 342 0.44 2.16 26.46
CA LYS A 342 0.36 3.06 27.62
C LYS A 342 -0.11 2.26 28.84
N ALA A 343 0.80 2.02 29.78
CA ALA A 343 0.41 1.51 31.09
C ALA A 343 -0.51 2.52 31.79
N ASN A 344 -1.57 2.02 32.42
CA ASN A 344 -2.49 2.84 33.22
C ASN A 344 -1.82 3.41 34.46
#